data_AF-A0A7C5X671-F1
#
_entry.id   AF-A0A7C5X671-F1
#
_cell.length_a   1.000
_cell.length_b   1.000
_cell.length_c   1.000
_cell.angle_alpha   90.00
_cell.angle_beta   90.00
_cell.angle_gamma   90.00
#
_symmetry.space_group_name_H-M   'P 1'
#
loop_
_entity.id
_entity.type
_entity.pdbx_description
1 polymer ?
#
loop_
_entity_poly.entity_id
_entity_poly.type
_entity_poly.pdbx_seq_one_letter_code
_entity_poly.pdbx_strand_id
1 'polypeptide(L)'
;MSRSETEKVVRVRSIFLEPFRYRWYGAIVVEGSRESFRLPMTGTVAQWLRPEEELLLEILPGADPQNLSFESYRLWREVDGEKVQIWPLFRKSFTLDRRSPTSGEPLYTYVIEAREAGLESDYEAIVELEQHH
;
A
#
# COMPACT_ATOMS: atom_id res chain seq x y z
N MET A 1 -2.97 23.91 1.08
CA MET A 1 -3.05 22.44 0.94
C MET A 1 -4.28 21.98 1.71
N SER A 2 -5.33 21.57 1.01
CA SER A 2 -6.63 21.22 1.61
C SER A 2 -6.54 19.81 2.20
N ARG A 3 -6.80 19.66 3.50
CA ARG A 3 -7.11 18.35 4.09
C ARG A 3 -8.37 17.82 3.40
N SER A 4 -8.39 16.54 3.04
CA SER A 4 -9.61 15.88 2.61
C SER A 4 -10.47 15.63 3.86
N GLU A 5 -11.80 15.80 3.75
CA GLU A 5 -12.75 15.63 4.86
C GLU A 5 -12.74 14.19 5.44
N THR A 6 -12.09 13.25 4.75
CA THR A 6 -12.02 11.82 5.08
C THR A 6 -10.75 11.43 5.85
N GLU A 7 -9.73 12.31 5.92
CA GLU A 7 -8.45 12.02 6.57
C GLU A 7 -8.51 12.28 8.08
N LYS A 8 -8.13 11.28 8.88
CA LYS A 8 -8.05 11.35 10.33
C LYS A 8 -6.58 11.32 10.77
N VAL A 9 -6.21 12.23 11.68
CA VAL A 9 -4.93 12.12 12.39
C VAL A 9 -5.04 10.99 13.40
N VAL A 10 -4.12 10.02 13.34
CA VAL A 10 -4.08 8.87 14.23
C VAL A 10 -2.66 8.66 14.77
N ARG A 11 -2.56 8.07 15.96
CA ARG A 11 -1.28 7.76 16.60
C ARG A 11 -1.06 6.26 16.73
N VAL A 12 0.11 5.78 16.36
CA VAL A 12 0.49 4.37 16.50
C VAL A 12 0.63 4.01 17.98
N ARG A 13 -0.07 2.96 18.42
CA ARG A 13 0.02 2.43 19.79
C ARG A 13 0.85 1.18 19.90
N SER A 14 0.62 0.24 18.98
CA SER A 14 1.33 -1.03 18.99
C SER A 14 1.47 -1.58 17.59
N ILE A 15 2.52 -2.38 17.42
CA ILE A 15 2.91 -3.01 16.18
C ILE A 15 2.85 -4.51 16.41
N PHE A 16 2.18 -5.22 15.51
CA PHE A 16 2.02 -6.66 15.53
C PHE A 16 2.69 -7.24 14.29
N LEU A 17 3.60 -8.17 14.52
CA LEU A 17 4.25 -8.95 13.47
C LEU A 17 3.92 -10.41 13.72
N GLU A 18 3.60 -11.14 12.65
CA GLU A 18 3.43 -12.59 12.74
C GLU A 18 4.80 -13.26 12.59
N PRO A 19 5.35 -13.96 13.61
CA PRO A 19 6.75 -14.40 13.59
C PRO A 19 7.14 -15.25 12.36
N PHE A 20 6.23 -16.08 11.86
CA PHE A 20 6.47 -16.94 10.69
C PHE A 20 6.22 -16.26 9.34
N ARG A 21 5.57 -15.10 9.32
CA ARG A 21 5.23 -14.32 8.10
C ARG A 21 5.61 -12.86 8.25
N TYR A 22 6.64 -12.57 9.06
CA TYR A 22 6.95 -11.22 9.53
C TYR A 22 7.27 -10.21 8.42
N ARG A 23 7.55 -10.67 7.20
CA ARG A 23 7.68 -9.84 6.01
C ARG A 23 6.33 -9.59 5.32
N TRP A 24 5.51 -10.63 5.22
CA TRP A 24 4.30 -10.66 4.39
C TRP A 24 3.06 -10.15 5.12
N TYR A 25 3.00 -10.30 6.43
CA TYR A 25 1.89 -9.84 7.24
C TYR A 25 2.37 -9.17 8.53
N GLY A 26 1.79 -7.99 8.77
CA GLY A 26 1.85 -7.27 10.01
C GLY A 26 0.61 -6.42 10.17
N ALA A 27 0.52 -5.75 11.30
CA ALA A 27 -0.55 -4.79 11.52
C ALA A 27 -0.14 -3.81 12.60
N ILE A 28 -0.74 -2.63 12.56
CA ILE A 28 -0.64 -1.67 13.65
C ILE A 28 -1.99 -1.47 14.30
N VAL A 29 -1.98 -1.10 15.57
CA VAL A 29 -3.14 -0.50 16.22
C VAL A 29 -2.87 0.99 16.34
N VAL A 30 -3.81 1.79 15.85
CA VAL A 30 -3.74 3.25 15.91
C VAL A 30 -4.93 3.80 16.67
N GLU A 31 -4.72 4.91 17.36
CA GLU A 31 -5.77 5.64 18.06
C GLU A 31 -6.00 7.00 17.40
N GLY A 32 -7.25 7.26 17.03
CA GLY A 32 -7.75 8.58 16.70
C GLY A 32 -8.36 9.25 17.94
N SER A 33 -9.08 10.36 17.73
CA SER A 33 -9.66 11.15 18.82
C SER A 33 -10.75 10.43 19.61
N ARG A 34 -11.47 9.47 19.00
CA ARG A 34 -12.58 8.71 19.64
C ARG A 34 -12.62 7.23 19.27
N GLU A 35 -11.71 6.76 18.43
CA GLU A 35 -11.79 5.45 17.78
C GLU A 35 -10.39 4.83 17.72
N SER A 36 -10.32 3.51 17.83
CA SER A 36 -9.10 2.74 17.61
C SER A 36 -9.26 1.85 16.39
N PHE A 37 -8.25 1.76 15.53
CA PHE A 37 -8.28 0.94 14.33
C PHE A 37 -7.16 -0.08 14.35
N ARG A 38 -7.47 -1.30 13.92
CA ARG A 38 -6.47 -2.30 13.56
C ARG A 38 -6.25 -2.23 12.06
N LEU A 39 -5.02 -1.92 11.65
CA LEU A 39 -4.65 -1.66 10.26
C LEU A 39 -3.69 -2.76 9.78
N PRO A 40 -4.19 -3.79 9.08
CA PRO A 40 -3.34 -4.85 8.54
C PRO A 40 -2.61 -4.38 7.28
N MET A 41 -1.35 -4.78 7.16
CA MET A 41 -0.42 -4.39 6.09
C MET A 41 0.66 -5.46 5.91
N THR A 42 1.62 -5.23 5.02
CA THR A 42 2.81 -6.08 4.98
C THR A 42 3.63 -5.89 6.25
N GLY A 43 4.23 -6.97 6.74
CA GLY A 43 5.04 -6.91 7.95
C GLY A 43 6.29 -6.06 7.78
N THR A 44 6.81 -5.95 6.55
CA THR A 44 7.89 -5.01 6.20
C THR A 44 7.47 -3.56 6.44
N VAL A 45 6.28 -3.14 5.99
CA VAL A 45 5.79 -1.77 6.20
C VAL A 45 5.51 -1.52 7.69
N ALA A 46 4.92 -2.48 8.39
CA ALA A 46 4.66 -2.37 9.83
C ALA A 46 5.94 -2.10 10.64
N GLN A 47 7.09 -2.67 10.23
CA GLN A 47 8.39 -2.46 10.87
C GLN A 47 8.97 -1.05 10.67
N TRP A 48 8.49 -0.28 9.69
CA TRP A 48 8.94 1.10 9.46
C TRP A 48 8.31 2.11 10.43
N LEU A 49 7.26 1.69 11.13
CA LEU A 49 6.47 2.52 12.03
C LEU A 49 6.98 2.38 13.47
N ARG A 50 6.72 3.39 14.30
CA ARG A 50 7.08 3.37 15.72
C ARG A 50 5.88 3.73 16.60
N PRO A 51 5.79 3.20 17.83
CA PRO A 51 4.82 3.70 18.80
C PRO A 51 4.95 5.21 18.99
N GLU A 52 3.80 5.84 19.26
CA GLU A 52 3.60 7.30 19.38
C GLU A 52 3.80 8.11 18.09
N GLU A 53 4.12 7.46 16.96
CA GLU A 53 4.18 8.13 15.67
C GLU A 53 2.79 8.60 15.20
N GLU A 54 2.72 9.83 14.68
CA GLU A 54 1.51 10.41 14.13
C GLU A 54 1.43 10.17 12.62
N LEU A 55 0.28 9.66 12.17
CA LEU A 55 -0.01 9.32 10.78
C LEU A 55 -1.35 9.94 10.36
N LEU A 56 -1.52 10.09 9.05
CA LEU A 56 -2.80 10.40 8.45
C LEU A 56 -3.43 9.11 7.94
N LEU A 57 -4.67 8.85 8.35
CA LEU A 57 -5.46 7.68 7.96
C LEU A 57 -6.65 8.11 7.12
N GLU A 58 -6.80 7.52 5.94
CA GLU A 58 -8.03 7.57 5.13
C GLU A 58 -8.61 6.14 5.11
N ILE A 59 -9.82 5.97 5.63
CA ILE A 59 -10.58 4.73 5.42
C ILE A 59 -11.36 4.90 4.12
N LEU A 60 -11.22 3.93 3.21
CA LEU A 60 -11.83 4.02 1.88
C LEU A 60 -13.34 3.78 1.94
N PRO A 61 -14.12 4.40 1.03
CA PRO A 61 -15.57 4.21 0.97
C PRO A 61 -15.97 2.74 0.85
N GLY A 62 -16.96 2.32 1.64
CA GLY A 62 -17.47 0.94 1.63
C GLY A 62 -16.69 -0.04 2.50
N ALA A 63 -15.58 0.37 3.12
CA ALA A 63 -14.89 -0.44 4.12
C ALA A 63 -15.65 -0.46 5.46
N ASP A 64 -15.62 -1.61 6.15
CA ASP A 64 -16.08 -1.72 7.54
C ASP A 64 -14.97 -1.25 8.49
N PRO A 65 -15.16 -0.14 9.24
CA PRO A 65 -14.15 0.36 10.18
C PRO A 65 -13.76 -0.62 11.29
N GLN A 66 -14.60 -1.62 11.59
CA GLN A 66 -14.31 -2.65 12.59
C GLN A 66 -13.55 -3.85 12.00
N ASN A 67 -13.52 -3.99 10.68
CA ASN A 67 -12.90 -5.11 9.98
C ASN A 67 -12.14 -4.64 8.73
N LEU A 68 -11.11 -3.82 8.94
CA LEU A 68 -10.29 -3.28 7.86
C LEU A 68 -9.37 -4.36 7.28
N SER A 69 -9.30 -4.41 5.95
CA SER A 69 -8.39 -5.25 5.17
C SER A 69 -7.24 -4.43 4.59
N PHE A 70 -6.33 -5.09 3.85
CA PHE A 70 -5.19 -4.43 3.19
C PHE A 70 -5.61 -3.32 2.22
N GLU A 71 -6.76 -3.48 1.57
CA GLU A 71 -7.26 -2.54 0.56
C GLU A 71 -8.28 -1.55 1.15
N SER A 72 -8.55 -1.61 2.45
CA SER A 72 -9.63 -0.81 3.06
C SER A 72 -9.22 0.61 3.43
N TYR A 73 -7.93 0.95 3.35
CA TYR A 73 -7.42 2.21 3.87
C TYR A 73 -6.12 2.64 3.21
N ARG A 74 -5.72 3.88 3.49
CA ARG A 74 -4.42 4.45 3.13
C ARG A 74 -3.80 5.14 4.34
N LEU A 75 -2.48 5.12 4.42
CA LEU A 75 -1.68 5.81 5.44
C LEU A 75 -0.65 6.73 4.80
N TRP A 76 -0.48 7.91 5.40
CA TRP A 76 0.57 8.84 5.06
C TRP A 76 1.31 9.31 6.31
N ARG A 77 2.57 9.68 6.10
CA ARG A 77 3.38 10.43 7.06
C ARG A 77 3.65 11.81 6.49
N GLU A 78 3.56 12.82 7.35
CA GLU A 78 4.03 14.16 6.99
C GLU A 78 5.55 14.24 7.22
N VAL A 79 6.29 14.58 6.17
CA VAL A 79 7.76 14.75 6.19
C VAL A 79 8.05 16.08 5.53
N ASP A 80 8.67 17.02 6.26
CA ASP A 80 9.04 18.35 5.76
C ASP A 80 7.88 19.14 5.11
N GLY A 81 6.66 18.92 5.60
CA GLY A 81 5.44 19.55 5.07
C GLY A 81 4.82 18.85 3.87
N GLU A 82 5.42 17.76 3.39
CA GLU A 82 4.89 16.92 2.32
C GLU A 82 4.25 15.64 2.87
N LYS A 83 3.19 15.15 2.20
CA LYS A 83 2.56 13.88 2.53
C LYS A 83 3.19 12.76 1.74
N VAL A 84 3.83 11.83 2.43
CA VAL A 84 4.41 10.61 1.84
C VAL A 84 3.51 9.43 2.16
N GLN A 85 3.01 8.74 1.14
CA GLN A 85 2.18 7.55 1.33
C GLN A 85 3.05 6.39 1.81
N ILE A 86 2.64 5.75 2.91
CA ILE A 86 3.28 4.56 3.47
C ILE A 86 2.48 3.30 3.15
N TRP A 87 1.15 3.43 3.07
CA TRP A 87 0.26 2.33 2.73
C TRP A 87 -0.88 2.80 1.81
N PRO A 88 -1.24 2.03 0.77
CA PRO A 88 -0.53 0.86 0.24
C PRO A 88 0.84 1.25 -0.35
N LEU A 89 1.68 0.24 -0.61
CA LEU A 89 2.92 0.41 -1.37
C LEU A 89 2.64 0.95 -2.78
N PHE A 90 3.66 1.55 -3.40
CA PHE A 90 3.50 2.15 -4.72
C PHE A 90 3.09 1.11 -5.77
N ARG A 91 2.08 1.44 -6.57
CA ARG A 91 1.58 0.63 -7.69
C ARG A 91 1.05 1.54 -8.79
N LYS A 92 1.44 1.28 -10.04
CA LYS A 92 0.97 2.00 -11.22
C LYS A 92 0.93 1.10 -12.45
N SER A 93 -0.16 1.16 -13.20
CA SER A 93 -0.34 0.40 -14.44
C SER A 93 -0.20 1.31 -15.65
N PHE A 94 0.38 0.78 -16.72
CA PHE A 94 0.58 1.44 -18.00
C PHE A 94 0.11 0.52 -19.12
N THR A 95 -0.56 1.08 -20.12
CA THR A 95 -0.98 0.34 -21.30
C THR A 95 -0.11 0.77 -22.48
N LEU A 96 0.45 -0.20 -23.20
CA LEU A 96 1.26 0.02 -24.39
C LEU A 96 0.70 -0.78 -25.56
N ASP A 97 0.17 -0.08 -26.55
CA ASP A 97 -0.27 -0.70 -27.80
C ASP A 97 0.90 -0.84 -28.77
N ARG A 98 1.23 -2.08 -29.13
CA ARG A 98 2.12 -2.37 -30.26
C ARG A 98 1.30 -2.34 -31.55
N ARG A 99 1.52 -1.31 -32.36
CA ARG A 99 0.79 -1.09 -33.62
C ARG A 99 1.58 -1.57 -34.83
N SER A 100 0.87 -1.98 -35.86
CA SER A 100 1.44 -2.25 -37.18
C SER A 100 2.10 -0.99 -37.75
N PRO A 101 3.35 -1.05 -38.23
CA PRO A 101 4.02 0.11 -38.81
C PRO A 101 3.41 0.52 -40.16
N THR A 102 2.64 -0.36 -40.81
CA THR A 102 2.04 -0.12 -42.12
C THR A 102 0.55 0.21 -42.06
N SER A 103 -0.23 -0.42 -41.16
CA SER A 103 -1.67 -0.18 -41.03
C SER A 103 -2.07 0.67 -39.82
N GLY A 104 -1.19 0.85 -38.83
CA GLY A 104 -1.49 1.57 -37.59
C GLY A 104 -2.44 0.86 -36.62
N GLU A 105 -2.96 -0.31 -37.02
CA GLU A 105 -3.84 -1.14 -36.20
C GLU A 105 -3.07 -1.79 -35.04
N PRO A 106 -3.67 -1.92 -33.85
CA PRO A 106 -3.05 -2.61 -32.72
C PRO A 106 -2.92 -4.11 -33.04
N LEU A 107 -1.69 -4.62 -32.94
CA LEU A 107 -1.38 -6.04 -33.06
C LEU A 107 -1.43 -6.72 -31.69
N TYR A 108 -0.89 -6.04 -30.68
CA TYR A 108 -0.87 -6.49 -29.29
C TYR A 108 -1.01 -5.29 -28.36
N THR A 109 -1.65 -5.49 -27.21
CA THR A 109 -1.69 -4.52 -26.12
C THR A 109 -1.02 -5.14 -24.91
N TYR A 110 0.01 -4.46 -24.40
CA TYR A 110 0.67 -4.81 -23.14
C TYR A 110 0.06 -4.00 -22.01
N VAL A 111 -0.16 -4.65 -20.87
CA VAL A 111 -0.42 -3.98 -19.60
C VAL A 111 0.80 -4.22 -18.72
N ILE A 112 1.53 -3.14 -18.43
CA ILE A 112 2.71 -3.16 -17.58
C ILE A 112 2.30 -2.65 -16.20
N GLU A 113 2.60 -3.42 -15.17
CA GLU A 113 2.39 -3.02 -13.79
C GLU A 113 3.73 -2.77 -13.09
N ALA A 114 3.99 -1.50 -12.77
CA ALA A 114 5.11 -1.11 -11.93
C ALA A 114 4.64 -1.05 -10.47
N ARG A 115 5.18 -1.93 -9.61
CA ARG A 115 4.83 -1.98 -8.19
C ARG A 115 6.05 -2.31 -7.33
N GLU A 116 6.05 -1.84 -6.10
CA GLU A 116 7.01 -2.28 -5.09
C GLU A 116 6.66 -3.69 -4.60
N ALA A 117 7.68 -4.53 -4.35
CA ALA A 117 7.47 -5.89 -3.89
C ALA A 117 7.10 -5.91 -2.39
N GLY A 118 5.87 -6.29 -2.07
CA GLY A 118 5.34 -6.31 -0.71
C GLY A 118 4.91 -7.70 -0.21
N LEU A 119 4.45 -8.56 -1.12
CA LEU A 119 3.95 -9.90 -0.84
C LEU A 119 4.91 -10.96 -1.38
N GLU A 120 4.82 -12.18 -0.86
CA GLU A 120 5.65 -13.31 -1.33
C GLU A 120 5.53 -13.52 -2.84
N SER A 121 4.30 -13.45 -3.36
CA SER A 121 4.02 -13.56 -4.80
C SER A 121 4.68 -12.48 -5.65
N ASP A 122 5.02 -11.32 -5.09
CA ASP A 122 5.78 -10.29 -5.82
C ASP A 122 7.23 -10.72 -6.02
N TYR A 123 7.84 -11.38 -5.02
CA TYR A 123 9.21 -11.88 -5.12
C TYR A 123 9.29 -13.10 -6.03
N GLU A 124 8.29 -13.99 -5.97
CA GLU A 124 8.17 -15.10 -6.92
C GLU A 124 8.09 -14.61 -8.36
N ALA A 125 7.27 -13.60 -8.64
CA ALA A 125 7.15 -13.01 -9.98
C ALA A 125 8.47 -12.40 -10.48
N ILE A 126 9.27 -11.79 -9.59
CA ILE A 126 10.62 -11.30 -9.94
C ILE A 126 11.54 -12.46 -10.31
N VAL A 127 11.56 -13.53 -9.50
CA VAL A 127 12.40 -14.70 -9.78
C VAL A 127 12.02 -15.35 -11.11
N GLU A 128 10.73 -15.49 -11.41
CA GLU A 128 10.26 -16.03 -12.70
C GLU A 128 10.78 -15.20 -13.88
N LEU A 129 10.80 -13.87 -13.77
CA LEU A 129 11.36 -13.01 -14.81
C LEU A 129 12.87 -13.23 -14.99
N GLU A 130 13.63 -13.39 -13.91
CA GLU A 130 15.08 -13.64 -13.96
C GLU A 130 15.44 -14.98 -14.60
N GLN A 131 14.60 -16.01 -14.47
CA GLN A 131 14.85 -17.33 -15.10
C GLN A 131 14.71 -17.32 -16.63
N HIS A 132 14.10 -16.28 -17.19
CA HIS A 132 13.90 -16.13 -18.63
C HIS A 132 14.92 -15.18 -19.29
N HIS A 133 15.90 -14.69 -18.53
CA HIS A 133 17.00 -13.83 -18.99
C HIS A 133 18.34 -14.60 -18.99
#